data_AF-A0A1H1JVF2-F1
#
_entry.id   AF-A0A1H1JVF2-F1
#
_cell.length_a   1.000
_cell.length_b   1.000
_cell.length_c   1.000
_cell.angle_alpha   90.00
_cell.angle_beta   90.00
_cell.angle_gamma   90.00
#
_symmetry.space_group_name_H-M   'P 1'
#
loop_
_entity.id
_entity.type
_entity.pdbx_description
1 polymer ?
#
loop_
_entity_poly.entity_id
_entity_poly.type
_entity_poly.pdbx_seq_one_letter_code
_entity_poly.pdbx_strand_id
1 'polypeptide(L)'
;MNRIPRAVYTSEFREQAVKLALTEGVGVSEAARRLSVPMKTLANWVRSARAGKLREVGKEQKPQTELEAELARVQRELSEVKMERDLLKKFATYFARESR
;
A
#
# COMPACT_ATOMS: atom_id res chain seq x y z
N MET A 1 -13.71 6.46 -4.21
CA MET A 1 -13.17 5.88 -2.95
C MET A 1 -12.15 6.85 -2.38
N ASN A 2 -12.43 7.52 -1.26
CA ASN A 2 -11.46 8.40 -0.60
C ASN A 2 -10.38 7.53 0.08
N ARG A 3 -9.16 7.55 -0.45
CA ARG A 3 -8.02 6.87 0.19
C ARG A 3 -7.61 7.70 1.41
N ILE A 4 -7.66 7.11 2.59
CA ILE A 4 -7.10 7.73 3.81
C ILE A 4 -5.60 7.95 3.57
N PRO A 5 -5.08 9.19 3.75
CA PRO A 5 -3.66 9.46 3.61
C PRO A 5 -2.84 8.51 4.47
N ARG A 6 -1.82 7.86 3.89
CA ARG A 6 -0.92 7.00 4.66
C ARG A 6 -0.05 7.89 5.54
N ALA A 7 -0.14 7.70 6.86
CA ALA A 7 0.74 8.36 7.81
C ALA A 7 2.20 7.92 7.57
N VAL A 8 3.09 8.89 7.44
CA VAL A 8 4.54 8.69 7.31
C VAL A 8 5.16 8.92 8.69
N TYR A 9 5.92 7.93 9.17
CA TYR A 9 6.56 7.96 10.48
C TYR A 9 8.08 7.94 10.34
N THR A 10 8.78 8.80 11.07
CA THR A 10 10.25 8.85 11.05
C THR A 10 10.85 7.56 11.63
N SER A 11 12.12 7.29 11.34
CA SER A 11 12.86 6.15 11.92
C SER A 11 12.89 6.23 13.44
N GLU A 12 13.18 7.42 13.97
CA GLU A 12 13.36 7.69 15.39
C GLU A 12 12.05 7.46 16.14
N PHE A 13 10.92 7.92 15.57
CA PHE A 13 9.61 7.71 16.16
C PHE A 13 9.26 6.22 16.26
N ARG A 14 9.60 5.43 15.22
CA ARG A 14 9.35 3.99 15.21
C ARG A 14 10.20 3.25 16.24
N GLU A 15 11.46 3.63 16.39
CA GLU A 15 12.36 3.08 17.42
C GLU A 15 11.83 3.37 18.82
N GLN A 16 11.42 4.62 19.09
CA GLN A 16 10.81 4.99 20.38
C GLN A 16 9.50 4.26 20.63
N ALA A 17 8.64 4.13 19.62
CA ALA A 17 7.36 3.42 19.75
C ALA A 17 7.54 1.94 20.08
N VAL A 18 8.50 1.29 19.44
CA VAL A 18 8.85 -0.11 19.73
C VAL A 18 9.47 -0.24 21.13
N LYS A 19 10.33 0.70 21.52
CA LYS A 19 10.91 0.75 22.87
C LYS A 19 9.82 0.89 23.94
N LEU A 20 8.85 1.77 23.75
CA LEU A 20 7.70 1.91 24.64
C LEU A 20 6.92 0.58 24.76
N ALA A 21 6.64 -0.07 23.63
CA ALA A 21 5.87 -1.31 23.60
C ALA A 21 6.59 -2.52 24.24
N LEU A 22 7.92 -2.58 24.17
CA LEU A 22 8.72 -3.73 24.63
C LEU A 22 9.34 -3.54 26.01
N THR A 23 9.83 -2.34 26.33
CA THR A 23 10.67 -2.09 27.50
C THR A 23 9.87 -1.57 28.70
N GLU A 24 8.85 -0.74 28.47
CA GLU A 24 8.02 -0.19 29.54
C GLU A 24 6.87 -1.13 29.94
N GLY A 25 6.76 -2.30 29.31
CA GLY A 25 5.81 -3.35 29.71
C GLY A 25 4.32 -3.02 29.49
N VAL A 26 3.99 -1.82 28.99
CA VAL A 26 2.61 -1.40 28.68
C VAL A 26 1.97 -2.22 27.56
N GLY A 27 2.79 -2.90 26.74
CA GLY A 27 2.32 -3.74 25.65
C GLY A 27 1.85 -2.96 24.43
N VAL A 28 1.65 -3.67 23.33
CA VAL A 28 1.39 -3.08 22.00
C VAL A 28 0.08 -2.28 21.98
N SER A 29 -0.95 -2.73 22.68
CA SER A 29 -2.26 -2.08 22.66
C SER A 29 -2.25 -0.70 23.34
N GLU A 30 -1.68 -0.63 24.54
CA GLU A 30 -1.61 0.62 25.31
C GLU A 30 -0.62 1.60 24.70
N ALA A 31 0.55 1.11 24.24
CA ALA A 31 1.51 1.94 23.52
C ALA A 31 0.92 2.55 22.23
N ALA A 32 0.13 1.77 21.48
CA ALA A 32 -0.55 2.26 20.29
C ALA A 32 -1.57 3.37 20.61
N ARG A 33 -2.33 3.20 21.70
CA ARG A 33 -3.29 4.20 22.16
C ARG A 33 -2.60 5.50 22.58
N ARG A 34 -1.53 5.44 23.38
CA ARG A 34 -0.77 6.61 23.84
C ARG A 34 -0.15 7.39 22.69
N LEU A 35 0.38 6.68 21.70
CA LEU A 35 1.04 7.30 20.54
C LEU A 35 0.07 7.68 19.42
N SER A 36 -1.24 7.40 19.58
CA SER A 36 -2.25 7.56 18.52
C SER A 36 -1.85 6.88 17.21
N VAL A 37 -1.17 5.73 17.30
CA VAL A 37 -0.74 4.92 16.16
C VAL A 37 -1.68 3.72 16.03
N PRO A 38 -2.10 3.31 14.81
CA PRO A 38 -2.89 2.10 14.66
C PRO A 38 -2.18 0.88 15.27
N MET A 39 -2.89 0.11 16.09
CA MET A 39 -2.32 -1.02 16.83
C MET A 39 -1.64 -2.05 15.91
N LYS A 40 -2.22 -2.30 14.74
CA LYS A 40 -1.64 -3.18 13.70
C LYS A 40 -0.30 -2.65 13.18
N THR A 41 -0.18 -1.33 13.01
CA THR A 41 1.06 -0.68 12.58
C THR A 41 2.16 -0.88 13.62
N LEU A 42 1.86 -0.60 14.89
CA LEU A 42 2.83 -0.80 15.98
C LEU A 42 3.22 -2.27 16.16
N ALA A 43 2.25 -3.20 16.05
CA ALA A 43 2.52 -4.64 16.10
C ALA A 43 3.47 -5.09 14.98
N ASN A 44 3.32 -4.55 13.78
CA ASN A 44 4.22 -4.82 12.66
C ASN A 44 5.64 -4.30 12.94
N TRP A 45 5.78 -3.10 13.52
CA TRP A 45 7.09 -2.58 13.91
C TRP A 45 7.76 -3.42 14.98
N VAL A 46 7.02 -3.86 16.00
CA VAL A 46 7.55 -4.77 17.03
C VAL A 46 8.01 -6.10 16.43
N ARG A 47 7.25 -6.67 15.48
CA ARG A 47 7.66 -7.87 14.74
C ARG A 47 8.95 -7.63 13.95
N SER A 48 9.02 -6.53 13.21
CA SER A 48 10.23 -6.16 12.44
C SER A 48 11.43 -5.91 13.35
N ALA A 49 11.23 -5.33 14.53
CA ALA A 49 12.28 -5.13 15.52
C ALA A 49 12.83 -6.43 16.07
N ARG A 50 11.95 -7.39 16.40
CA ARG A 50 12.35 -8.74 16.82
C ARG A 50 13.13 -9.49 15.74
N ALA A 51 12.87 -9.20 14.47
CA ALA A 51 13.59 -9.75 13.34
C ALA A 51 14.88 -8.98 12.98
N GLY A 52 15.26 -7.93 13.71
CA GLY A 52 16.42 -7.08 13.39
C GLY A 52 16.22 -6.15 12.18
N LYS A 53 14.99 -6.07 11.65
CA LYS A 53 14.63 -5.38 10.40
C LYS A 53 13.84 -4.08 10.62
N LEU A 54 13.85 -3.51 11.83
CA LEU A 54 13.08 -2.29 12.12
C LEU A 54 13.50 -1.11 11.22
N ARG A 55 14.81 -0.99 10.94
CA ARG A 55 15.36 0.04 10.06
C ARG A 55 14.97 -0.15 8.59
N GLU A 56 14.47 -1.32 8.19
CA GLU A 56 14.02 -1.62 6.83
C GLU A 56 12.54 -1.26 6.62
N VAL A 57 11.77 -1.18 7.70
CA VAL A 57 10.41 -0.65 7.65
C VAL A 57 10.48 0.73 6.98
N GLY A 58 9.60 1.01 6.03
CA GLY A 58 9.56 2.31 5.37
C GLY A 58 10.73 2.62 4.41
N LYS A 59 11.76 1.78 4.28
CA LYS A 59 12.78 1.95 3.22
C LYS A 59 12.23 1.66 1.82
N GLU A 60 11.25 0.76 1.76
CA GLU A 60 10.42 0.53 0.57
C GLU A 60 9.28 1.56 0.44
N GLN A 61 9.10 2.46 1.43
CA GLN A 61 8.31 3.69 1.26
C GLN A 61 9.17 4.81 0.66
N LYS A 62 10.16 4.48 -0.18
CA LYS A 62 10.38 5.37 -1.32
C LYS A 62 9.01 5.57 -1.96
N PRO A 63 8.62 6.79 -2.36
CA PRO A 63 7.48 6.91 -3.24
C PRO A 63 7.73 5.87 -4.33
N GLN A 64 6.75 4.99 -4.56
CA GLN A 64 6.71 4.17 -5.77
C GLN A 64 7.19 5.13 -6.85
N THR A 65 8.39 4.93 -7.37
CA THR A 65 9.11 6.01 -8.10
C THR A 65 8.13 6.60 -9.11
N GLU A 66 8.17 7.90 -9.43
CA GLU A 66 7.21 8.49 -10.38
C GLU A 66 6.98 7.57 -11.61
N LEU A 67 8.06 6.91 -12.03
CA LEU A 67 8.10 5.73 -12.91
C LEU A 67 7.12 4.59 -12.60
N GLU A 68 7.09 3.99 -11.41
CA GLU A 68 6.15 2.93 -11.04
C GLU A 68 4.70 3.41 -10.93
N ALA A 69 4.48 4.67 -10.53
CA ALA A 69 3.16 5.29 -10.54
C ALA A 69 2.67 5.51 -11.98
N GLU A 70 3.55 5.98 -12.86
CA GLU A 70 3.30 6.07 -14.30
C GLU A 70 3.10 4.69 -14.91
N LEU A 71 3.90 3.69 -14.55
CA LEU A 71 3.75 2.30 -15.04
C LEU A 71 2.36 1.76 -14.67
N ALA A 72 1.92 1.98 -13.44
CA ALA A 72 0.58 1.58 -13.01
C ALA A 72 -0.52 2.38 -13.74
N ARG A 73 -0.31 3.66 -14.05
CA ARG A 73 -1.25 4.47 -14.84
C ARG A 73 -1.35 3.95 -16.28
N VAL A 74 -0.21 3.79 -16.95
CA VAL A 74 -0.09 3.29 -18.32
C VAL A 74 -0.66 1.87 -18.44
N GLN A 75 -0.44 1.00 -17.45
CA GLN A 75 -1.04 -0.34 -17.44
C GLN A 75 -2.57 -0.31 -17.37
N ARG A 76 -3.15 0.63 -16.61
CA ARG A 76 -4.61 0.81 -16.57
C ARG A 76 -5.15 1.32 -17.90
N GLU A 77 -4.57 2.39 -18.43
CA GLU A 77 -4.96 2.96 -19.73
C GLU A 77 -4.87 1.89 -20.84
N LEU A 78 -3.77 1.11 -20.86
CA LEU A 78 -3.60 0.02 -21.82
C LEU A 78 -4.66 -1.07 -21.65
N SER A 79 -5.06 -1.39 -20.42
CA SER A 79 -6.11 -2.38 -20.16
C SER A 79 -7.47 -1.91 -20.65
N GLU A 80 -7.81 -0.64 -20.43
CA GLU A 80 -9.08 -0.02 -20.86
C GLU A 80 -9.16 -0.01 -22.40
N VAL A 81 -8.14 0.50 -23.07
CA VAL A 81 -8.08 0.53 -24.55
C VAL A 81 -8.17 -0.87 -25.15
N LYS A 82 -7.51 -1.87 -24.53
CA LYS A 82 -7.63 -3.27 -24.99
C LYS A 82 -9.06 -3.79 -24.84
N MET A 83 -9.73 -3.51 -23.74
CA MET A 83 -11.11 -3.93 -23.51
C MET A 83 -12.05 -3.29 -24.52
N GLU A 84 -11.95 -1.98 -24.76
CA GLU A 84 -12.75 -1.26 -25.76
C GLU A 84 -12.55 -1.83 -27.16
N ARG A 85 -11.29 -2.03 -27.55
CA ARG A 85 -10.92 -2.61 -28.84
C ARG A 85 -11.46 -4.03 -29.02
N ASP A 86 -11.42 -4.84 -27.96
CA ASP A 86 -11.97 -6.20 -27.99
C ASP A 86 -13.50 -6.21 -28.04
N LEU A 87 -14.15 -5.25 -27.37
CA LEU A 87 -15.60 -5.08 -27.42
C LEU A 87 -16.06 -4.63 -28.82
N LEU A 88 -15.37 -3.66 -29.43
CA LEU A 88 -15.65 -3.21 -30.80
C LEU A 88 -15.51 -4.36 -31.81
N LYS A 89 -14.49 -5.21 -31.66
CA LYS A 89 -14.34 -6.42 -32.49
C LYS A 89 -15.53 -7.37 -32.33
N LYS A 90 -15.98 -7.61 -31.10
CA LYS A 90 -17.16 -8.45 -30.84
C LYS A 90 -18.40 -7.87 -31.50
N PHE A 91 -18.62 -6.57 -31.40
CA PHE A 91 -19.74 -5.90 -32.08
C PHE A 91 -19.64 -6.02 -33.60
N ALA A 92 -18.49 -5.75 -34.19
CA ALA A 92 -18.29 -5.90 -35.63
C ALA A 92 -18.59 -7.34 -36.10
N THR A 93 -18.15 -8.35 -35.35
CA THR A 93 -18.48 -9.76 -35.67
C THR A 93 -19.96 -10.08 -35.52
N TYR A 94 -20.64 -9.47 -34.54
CA TYR A 94 -22.08 -9.64 -34.34
C TYR A 94 -22.86 -9.03 -35.51
N PHE A 95 -22.59 -7.77 -35.85
CA PHE A 95 -23.26 -7.09 -36.95
C PHE A 95 -23.01 -7.75 -38.31
N ALA A 96 -21.78 -8.22 -38.59
CA ALA A 96 -21.47 -8.95 -39.82
C ALA A 96 -22.19 -10.31 -39.95
N ARG A 97 -22.65 -10.90 -38.83
CA ARG A 97 -23.45 -12.13 -38.84
C ARG A 97 -24.95 -11.85 -39.02
N GLU A 98 -25.45 -10.74 -38.50
CA GLU A 98 -26.87 -10.34 -38.59
C GLU A 98 -27.24 -9.74 -39.95
N SER A 99 -26.27 -9.21 -40.70
CA SER A 99 -26.50 -8.65 -42.06
C SER A 99 -26.53 -9.72 -43.18
N ARG A 100 -26.75 -10.99 -42.84
CA ARG A 100 -26.78 -12.11 -43.79
C ARG A 100 -28.16 -12.76 -43.84
#